data_AF-A0A5E6NGQ7-F1
#
_entry.id   AF-A0A5E6NGQ7-F1
#
_cell.length_a   1.000
_cell.length_b   1.000
_cell.length_c   1.000
_cell.angle_alpha   90.00
_cell.angle_beta   90.00
_cell.angle_gamma   90.00
#
_symmetry.space_group_name_H-M   'P 1'
#
loop_
_entity.id
_entity.type
_entity.pdbx_description
1 polymer ?
#
loop_
_entity_poly.entity_id
_entity_poly.type
_entity_poly.pdbx_seq_one_letter_code
_entity_poly.pdbx_strand_id
1 'polypeptide(L)'
;MDSNNDGKIDNQDTNFNNLKIWQDKNSDGKLDEGELLSLAQAGVKSLNTNYNYNYNNSNEVDANNNAHKQQGSFTTTAGTTNKMNDVWFDVDLREAA
;
A
#
# COMPACT_ATOMS: atom_id res chain seq x y z
N MET A 1 12.62 -1.32 3.97
CA MET A 1 13.13 -2.03 2.78
C MET A 1 13.74 -3.33 3.26
N ASP A 2 13.56 -4.41 2.48
CA ASP A 2 13.83 -5.81 2.85
C ASP A 2 15.35 -5.99 3.02
N SER A 3 15.79 -5.95 4.26
CA SER A 3 17.20 -5.87 4.64
C SER A 3 17.79 -7.24 4.98
N ASN A 4 16.94 -8.21 5.29
CA ASN A 4 17.33 -9.60 5.53
C ASN A 4 17.06 -10.52 4.32
N ASN A 5 16.45 -10.00 3.25
CA ASN A 5 16.09 -10.69 2.00
C ASN A 5 15.18 -11.91 2.21
N ASP A 6 14.22 -11.82 3.12
CA ASP A 6 13.29 -12.91 3.42
C ASP A 6 11.97 -12.85 2.64
N GLY A 7 11.85 -11.91 1.71
CA GLY A 7 10.70 -11.80 0.81
C GLY A 7 9.51 -11.06 1.45
N LYS A 8 9.73 -10.34 2.54
CA LYS A 8 8.75 -9.47 3.18
C LYS A 8 9.43 -8.25 3.82
N ILE A 9 8.63 -7.22 4.06
CA ILE A 9 8.98 -6.09 4.91
C ILE A 9 8.30 -6.29 6.25
N ASP A 10 9.06 -6.54 7.31
CA ASP A 10 8.54 -6.73 8.66
C ASP A 10 9.45 -6.17 9.76
N ASN A 11 9.12 -6.41 11.04
CA ASN A 11 9.85 -5.87 12.17
C ASN A 11 11.30 -6.36 12.31
N GLN A 12 11.73 -7.33 11.50
CA GLN A 12 13.11 -7.77 11.41
C GLN A 12 13.95 -6.85 10.49
N ASP A 13 13.31 -5.91 9.78
CA ASP A 13 13.99 -4.97 8.90
C ASP A 13 14.39 -3.66 9.58
N THR A 14 15.62 -3.23 9.32
CA THR A 14 16.20 -1.99 9.86
C THR A 14 15.32 -0.76 9.63
N ASN A 15 14.64 -0.68 8.47
CA ASN A 15 13.87 0.48 8.06
C ASN A 15 12.35 0.28 8.16
N PHE A 16 11.87 -0.79 8.80
CA PHE A 16 10.43 -1.06 8.92
C PHE A 16 9.67 0.09 9.60
N ASN A 17 10.21 0.60 10.70
CA ASN A 17 9.57 1.66 11.50
C ASN A 17 9.49 3.02 10.80
N ASN A 18 10.26 3.21 9.72
CA ASN A 18 10.25 4.42 8.92
C ASN A 18 9.04 4.46 7.97
N LEU A 19 8.48 3.30 7.62
CA LEU A 19 7.28 3.24 6.79
C LEU A 19 6.06 3.73 7.57
N LYS A 20 5.19 4.45 6.86
CA LYS A 20 3.93 4.99 7.37
C LYS A 20 2.81 4.65 6.39
N ILE A 21 1.59 4.64 6.91
CA ILE A 21 0.35 4.60 6.14
C ILE A 21 -0.29 5.97 6.29
N TRP A 22 -0.59 6.63 5.17
CA TRP A 22 -1.42 7.81 5.16
C TRP A 22 -2.86 7.38 4.87
N GLN A 23 -3.77 7.74 5.76
CA GLN A 23 -5.20 7.63 5.55
C GLN A 23 -5.77 9.04 5.56
N ASP A 24 -5.98 9.58 4.37
CA ASP A 24 -6.73 10.82 4.19
C ASP A 24 -8.19 10.60 4.62
N LYS A 25 -8.57 11.19 5.75
CA LYS A 25 -9.89 11.00 6.38
C LYS A 25 -10.92 11.98 5.86
N ASN A 26 -10.48 13.12 5.34
CA ASN A 26 -11.35 14.19 4.86
C ASN A 26 -11.39 14.29 3.32
N SER A 27 -10.56 13.51 2.63
CA SER A 27 -10.42 13.45 1.17
C SER A 27 -9.97 14.78 0.54
N ASP A 28 -9.17 15.57 1.26
CA ASP A 28 -8.69 16.88 0.78
C ASP A 28 -7.30 16.81 0.12
N GLY A 29 -6.66 15.64 0.11
CA GLY A 29 -5.35 15.40 -0.50
C GLY A 29 -4.17 16.02 0.26
N LYS A 30 -4.36 16.48 1.50
CA LYS A 30 -3.31 17.04 2.36
C LYS A 30 -3.11 16.15 3.57
N LEU A 31 -1.90 16.18 4.10
CA LEU A 31 -1.59 15.45 5.31
C LEU A 31 -2.02 16.25 6.54
N ASP A 32 -3.06 15.78 7.23
CA ASP A 32 -3.53 16.37 8.48
C ASP A 32 -3.11 15.59 9.74
N GLU A 33 -3.31 16.21 10.90
CA GLU A 33 -3.04 15.59 12.19
C GLU A 33 -3.91 14.33 12.38
N GLY A 34 -3.26 13.21 12.73
CA GLY A 34 -3.94 11.94 12.96
C GLY A 34 -4.24 11.13 11.70
N GLU A 35 -3.72 11.53 10.54
CA GLU A 35 -3.83 10.78 9.28
C GLU A 35 -2.59 9.93 8.95
N LEU A 36 -1.43 10.29 9.53
CA LEU A 36 -0.21 9.51 9.40
C LEU A 36 -0.11 8.44 10.49
N LEU A 37 -0.16 7.18 10.09
CA LEU A 37 -0.10 6.03 10.96
C LEU A 37 1.21 5.27 10.77
N SER A 38 1.72 4.66 11.84
CA SER A 38 2.65 3.53 11.68
C SER A 38 1.92 2.31 11.10
N LEU A 39 2.67 1.38 10.49
CA LEU A 39 2.10 0.12 10.00
C LEU A 39 1.35 -0.64 11.12
N ALA A 40 1.92 -0.69 12.33
CA ALA A 40 1.28 -1.34 13.47
C ALA A 40 -0.04 -0.68 13.87
N GLN A 41 -0.11 0.66 13.89
CA GLN A 41 -1.36 1.39 14.14
C GLN A 41 -2.41 1.14 13.05
N ALA A 42 -1.99 0.93 11.80
CA ALA A 42 -2.85 0.53 10.70
C ALA A 42 -3.17 -0.98 10.67
N GLY A 43 -2.71 -1.77 11.65
CA GLY A 43 -2.96 -3.20 11.73
C GLY A 43 -2.14 -4.05 10.75
N VAL A 44 -1.06 -3.50 10.18
CA VAL A 44 -0.15 -4.19 9.25
C VAL A 44 1.03 -4.80 10.01
N LYS A 45 1.23 -6.11 9.84
CA LYS A 45 2.35 -6.86 10.41
C LYS A 45 3.51 -7.01 9.43
N SER A 46 3.22 -7.32 8.17
CA SER A 46 4.24 -7.48 7.14
C SER A 46 3.70 -7.17 5.75
N LEU A 47 4.56 -6.68 4.85
CA LEU A 47 4.27 -6.48 3.43
C LEU A 47 5.01 -7.55 2.62
N ASN A 48 4.35 -8.28 1.73
CA ASN A 48 5.02 -9.27 0.89
C ASN A 48 5.74 -8.59 -0.27
N THR A 49 7.03 -8.87 -0.47
CA THR A 49 7.85 -8.30 -1.55
C THR A 49 8.01 -9.25 -2.73
N ASN A 50 7.51 -10.48 -2.62
CA ASN A 50 7.52 -11.43 -3.73
C ASN A 50 6.59 -10.94 -4.85
N TYR A 51 7.21 -10.47 -5.93
CA TYR A 51 6.53 -10.04 -7.13
C TYR A 51 6.81 -11.01 -8.27
N ASN A 52 5.75 -11.49 -8.90
CA ASN A 52 5.76 -12.24 -10.13
C ASN A 52 4.91 -11.53 -11.18
N TYR A 53 5.55 -11.13 -12.27
CA TYR A 53 4.90 -10.39 -13.35
C TYR A 53 3.62 -11.08 -13.88
N ASN A 54 3.60 -12.40 -14.00
CA ASN A 54 2.46 -13.11 -14.58
C ASN A 54 1.28 -13.25 -13.61
N TYR A 55 1.51 -13.13 -12.31
CA TYR A 55 0.49 -13.34 -11.28
C TYR A 55 0.04 -12.06 -10.58
N ASN A 56 0.93 -11.07 -10.49
CA ASN A 56 0.65 -9.84 -9.78
C ASN A 56 0.13 -8.73 -10.70
N ASN A 57 0.27 -8.84 -12.04
CA ASN A 57 -0.44 -7.91 -12.93
C ASN A 57 -1.96 -8.19 -12.92
N SER A 58 -2.74 -7.12 -12.97
CA SER A 58 -4.19 -7.14 -12.91
C SER A 58 -4.78 -6.18 -13.94
N ASN A 59 -5.94 -6.56 -14.48
CA ASN A 59 -6.76 -5.73 -15.36
C ASN A 59 -8.01 -5.21 -14.62
N GLU A 60 -8.05 -5.31 -13.29
CA GLU A 60 -9.15 -4.77 -12.48
C GLU A 60 -9.20 -3.24 -12.62
N VAL A 61 -10.39 -2.74 -12.93
CA VAL A 61 -10.73 -1.31 -12.93
C VAL A 61 -11.94 -1.12 -12.03
N ASP A 62 -11.89 -0.16 -11.12
CA ASP A 62 -12.99 0.09 -10.19
C ASP A 62 -14.10 0.97 -10.79
N ALA A 63 -15.16 1.19 -10.01
CA ALA A 63 -16.32 1.97 -10.45
C ALA A 63 -16.01 3.45 -10.76
N ASN A 64 -14.87 3.96 -10.28
CA ASN A 64 -14.39 5.32 -10.52
C ASN A 64 -13.32 5.37 -11.62
N ASN A 65 -13.19 4.30 -12.41
CA ASN A 65 -12.26 4.18 -13.53
C ASN A 65 -10.76 4.15 -13.11
N ASN A 66 -10.45 3.89 -11.83
CA ASN A 66 -9.05 3.69 -11.42
C ASN A 66 -8.62 2.27 -11.72
N ALA A 67 -7.43 2.10 -12.32
CA ALA A 67 -6.89 0.79 -12.65
C ALA A 67 -6.02 0.24 -11.50
N HIS A 68 -6.27 -1.00 -11.09
CA HIS A 68 -5.53 -1.70 -10.04
C HIS A 68 -4.54 -2.65 -10.74
N LYS A 69 -3.36 -2.12 -11.11
CA LYS A 69 -2.48 -2.76 -12.09
C LYS A 69 -1.56 -3.82 -11.52
N GLN A 70 -1.06 -3.63 -10.30
CA GLN A 70 -0.25 -4.63 -9.62
C GLN A 70 -0.86 -4.95 -8.26
N GLN A 71 -1.07 -6.24 -7.97
CA GLN A 71 -1.67 -6.71 -6.71
C GLN A 71 -0.68 -7.59 -5.96
N GLY A 72 -0.09 -7.06 -4.90
CA GLY A 72 0.65 -7.80 -3.88
C GLY A 72 -0.22 -8.21 -2.71
N SER A 73 0.41 -8.51 -1.58
CA SER A 73 -0.29 -8.85 -0.34
C SER A 73 0.40 -8.30 0.90
N PHE A 74 -0.36 -8.15 1.98
CA PHE A 74 0.16 -7.88 3.31
C PHE A 74 -0.52 -8.78 4.34
N THR A 75 0.17 -9.03 5.45
CA THR A 75 -0.39 -9.77 6.58
C THR A 75 -0.76 -8.78 7.69
N THR A 76 -1.94 -8.93 8.26
CA THR A 76 -2.40 -8.11 9.39
C THR A 76 -1.80 -8.58 10.70
N THR A 77 -1.87 -7.75 11.74
CA THR A 77 -1.50 -8.14 13.12
C THR A 77 -2.36 -9.27 13.67
N ALA A 78 -3.57 -9.46 13.13
CA ALA A 78 -4.45 -10.58 13.41
C ALA A 78 -4.10 -11.86 12.61
N GLY A 79 -3.08 -11.82 11.74
CA GLY A 79 -2.64 -12.97 10.94
C GLY A 79 -3.43 -13.22 9.65
N THR A 80 -4.31 -12.30 9.25
CA THR A 80 -5.07 -12.39 7.99
C THR A 80 -4.26 -11.79 6.83
N THR A 81 -4.30 -12.42 5.66
CA THR A 81 -3.67 -11.88 4.46
C THR A 81 -4.68 -11.10 3.62
N ASN A 82 -4.32 -9.87 3.22
CA ASN A 82 -5.14 -8.98 2.40
C ASN A 82 -4.37 -8.50 1.16
N LYS A 83 -5.10 -7.97 0.16
CA LYS A 83 -4.52 -7.39 -1.06
C LYS A 83 -3.82 -6.06 -0.77
N MET A 84 -2.73 -5.80 -1.47
CA MET A 84 -2.06 -4.50 -1.56
C MET A 84 -1.97 -4.15 -3.04
N ASN A 85 -2.45 -2.98 -3.47
CA ASN A 85 -2.54 -2.64 -4.88
C ASN A 85 -1.69 -1.41 -5.24
N ASP A 86 -1.07 -1.46 -6.43
CA ASP A 86 -0.64 -0.29 -7.18
C ASP A 86 -1.86 0.21 -7.98
N VAL A 87 -2.34 1.41 -7.61
CA VAL A 87 -3.55 2.01 -8.16
C VAL A 87 -3.18 3.20 -9.03
N TRP A 88 -3.64 3.16 -10.28
CA TRP A 88 -3.49 4.22 -11.25
C TRP A 88 -4.78 5.02 -11.28
N PHE A 89 -4.74 6.19 -10.65
CA PHE A 89 -5.88 7.10 -10.60
C PHE A 89 -6.15 7.71 -11.96
N ASP A 90 -7.42 7.78 -12.32
CA ASP A 90 -7.87 8.63 -13.40
C ASP A 90 -7.79 10.09 -12.92
N VAL A 91 -7.13 10.95 -13.68
CA VAL A 91 -6.90 12.35 -13.29
C VAL A 91 -7.37 13.29 -14.39
N ASP A 92 -8.12 14.33 -14.00
CA ASP A 92 -8.45 15.40 -14.95
C ASP A 92 -7.24 16.31 -15.13
N LEU A 93 -6.58 16.19 -16.27
CA LEU A 93 -5.38 16.96 -16.60
C LEU A 93 -5.67 18.45 -16.87
N ARG A 94 -6.94 18.89 -16.87
CA ARG A 94 -7.31 20.28 -17.16
C ARG A 94 -7.18 21.23 -15.96
N GLU A 95 -7.09 20.71 -14.74
CA GLU A 95 -6.91 21.54 -13.53
C GLU A 95 -5.45 21.63 -13.06
N ALA A 96 -4.50 21.04 -13.78
CA ALA A 96 -3.06 21.05 -13.45
C ALA A 96 -2.29 22.27 -14.02
N ALA A 97 -2.98 23.34 -14.43
CA ALA A 97 -2.41 24.54 -15.07
C ALA A 97 -2.65 25.83 -14.27
#